data_AF-W2LMN1-F1
#
_entry.id   AF-W2LMN1-F1
#
_cell.length_a   1.000
_cell.length_b   1.000
_cell.length_c   1.000
_cell.angle_alpha   90.00
_cell.angle_beta   90.00
_cell.angle_gamma   90.00
#
_symmetry.space_group_name_H-M   'P 1'
#
loop_
_entity.id
_entity.type
_entity.pdbx_description
1 polymer ?
#
loop_
_entity_poly.entity_id
_entity_poly.type
_entity_poly.pdbx_seq_one_letter_code
_entity_poly.pdbx_strand_id
1 'polypeptide(L)'
;MVDVKRHAGNTLHYAKERGILTDIADAGEQYLVSKSNKKEHHDMIHQVRKTIKSRYGIGVSKPRKGKFVKGSQAAKDHMTKLRAMRKNKHGGSFTM
;
A
#
# COMPACT_ATOMS: atom_id res chain seq x y z
N MET A 1 -19.28 10.24 -18.29
CA MET A 1 -18.34 9.07 -18.26
C MET A 1 -17.02 9.35 -17.52
N VAL A 2 -16.48 10.57 -17.56
CA VAL A 2 -15.23 10.94 -16.87
C VAL A 2 -15.32 10.70 -15.35
N ASP A 3 -16.45 11.04 -14.74
CA ASP A 3 -16.65 10.91 -13.29
C ASP A 3 -16.69 9.46 -12.82
N VAL A 4 -17.24 8.54 -13.63
CA VAL A 4 -17.29 7.10 -13.31
C VAL A 4 -15.88 6.51 -13.27
N LYS A 5 -15.03 6.83 -14.25
CA LYS A 5 -13.62 6.37 -14.24
C LYS A 5 -12.86 6.93 -13.04
N ARG A 6 -13.10 8.20 -12.69
CA ARG A 6 -12.49 8.84 -11.52
C ARG A 6 -12.93 8.21 -10.20
N HIS A 7 -14.22 7.94 -10.05
CA HIS A 7 -14.77 7.28 -8.87
C HIS A 7 -14.25 5.84 -8.73
N ALA A 8 -14.20 5.07 -9.82
CA ALA A 8 -13.63 3.72 -9.81
C ALA A 8 -12.14 3.71 -9.43
N GLY A 9 -11.36 4.69 -9.90
CA GLY A 9 -9.97 4.86 -9.49
C GLY A 9 -9.83 5.14 -8.00
N ASN A 10 -10.68 6.03 -7.46
CA ASN A 10 -10.67 6.39 -6.04
C ASN A 10 -11.11 5.23 -5.13
N THR A 11 -12.14 4.47 -5.50
CA THR A 11 -12.61 3.31 -4.73
C THR A 11 -11.56 2.21 -4.71
N LEU A 12 -10.90 1.94 -5.85
CA LEU A 12 -9.79 0.99 -5.92
C LEU A 12 -8.60 1.44 -5.06
N HIS A 13 -8.28 2.72 -5.08
CA HIS A 13 -7.22 3.27 -4.22
C HIS A 13 -7.56 3.11 -2.74
N TYR A 14 -8.79 3.46 -2.35
CA TYR A 14 -9.28 3.32 -0.99
C TYR A 14 -9.26 1.86 -0.51
N ALA A 15 -9.74 0.92 -1.33
CA ALA A 15 -9.74 -0.50 -1.02
C ALA A 15 -8.32 -1.06 -0.84
N LYS A 16 -7.34 -0.54 -1.60
CA LYS A 16 -5.92 -0.86 -1.43
C LYS A 16 -5.32 -0.27 -0.15
N GLU A 17 -5.62 1.00 0.17
CA GLU A 17 -5.09 1.65 1.37
C GLU A 17 -5.66 1.09 2.67
N ARG A 18 -6.94 0.70 2.66
CA ARG A 18 -7.63 0.14 3.84
C ARG A 18 -7.38 -1.33 4.07
N GLY A 19 -6.76 -2.04 3.12
CA GLY A 19 -6.50 -3.47 3.24
C GLY A 19 -7.65 -4.37 2.79
N ILE A 20 -8.79 -3.82 2.36
CA ILE A 20 -10.00 -4.59 1.99
C ILE A 20 -9.70 -5.65 0.93
N LEU A 21 -8.94 -5.31 -0.12
CA LEU A 21 -8.57 -6.29 -1.16
C LEU A 21 -7.64 -7.39 -0.62
N THR A 22 -6.85 -7.08 0.40
CA THR A 22 -5.97 -8.05 1.07
C THR A 22 -6.82 -9.03 1.87
N ASP A 23 -7.73 -8.50 2.69
CA ASP A 23 -8.59 -9.29 3.56
C ASP A 23 -9.45 -10.27 2.75
N ILE A 24 -10.03 -9.80 1.63
CA ILE A 24 -10.81 -10.65 0.72
C ILE A 24 -9.93 -11.75 0.10
N ALA A 25 -8.71 -11.42 -0.31
CA ALA A 25 -7.81 -12.40 -0.91
C ALA A 25 -7.34 -13.45 0.10
N ASP A 26 -7.11 -13.06 1.35
CA ASP A 26 -6.73 -13.98 2.43
C ASP A 26 -7.91 -14.87 2.83
N ALA A 27 -9.13 -14.32 2.94
CA ALA A 27 -10.33 -15.08 3.19
C ALA A 27 -10.62 -16.09 2.06
N GLY A 28 -10.41 -15.68 0.80
CA GLY A 28 -10.55 -16.56 -0.36
C GLY A 28 -9.53 -17.69 -0.37
N GLU A 29 -8.28 -17.41 -0.01
CA GLU A 29 -7.23 -18.42 0.14
C GLU A 29 -7.60 -19.45 1.20
N GLN A 30 -7.96 -19.01 2.41
CA GLN A 30 -8.36 -19.89 3.52
C GLN A 30 -9.59 -20.73 3.15
N TYR A 31 -10.57 -20.13 2.47
CA TYR A 31 -11.75 -20.86 2.01
C TYR A 31 -11.38 -21.96 1.03
N LEU A 32 -10.55 -21.68 0.03
CA LEU A 32 -10.13 -22.67 -0.97
C LEU A 32 -9.26 -23.78 -0.35
N VAL A 33 -8.38 -23.44 0.60
CA VAL A 33 -7.59 -24.42 1.35
C VAL A 33 -8.52 -25.32 2.19
N SER A 34 -9.51 -24.76 2.87
CA SER A 34 -10.46 -25.54 3.68
C SER A 34 -11.32 -26.51 2.87
N LYS A 35 -11.54 -26.23 1.58
CA LYS A 35 -12.32 -27.09 0.67
C LYS A 35 -11.49 -28.14 -0.03
N SER A 36 -10.17 -28.08 0.06
CA SER A 36 -9.27 -28.99 -0.63
C SER A 36 -8.65 -30.00 0.34
N ASN A 37 -8.76 -31.28 0.00
CA ASN A 37 -8.24 -32.39 0.83
C ASN A 37 -6.84 -32.86 0.41
N LYS A 38 -6.35 -32.45 -0.77
CA LYS A 38 -5.04 -32.85 -1.29
C LYS A 38 -4.02 -31.74 -1.12
N LYS A 39 -2.81 -32.12 -0.70
CA LYS A 39 -1.68 -31.21 -0.48
C LYS A 39 -1.27 -30.43 -1.74
N GLU A 40 -1.31 -31.07 -2.91
CA GLU A 40 -0.98 -30.43 -4.20
C GLU A 40 -1.87 -29.21 -4.50
N HIS A 41 -3.14 -29.25 -4.09
CA HIS A 41 -4.05 -28.13 -4.28
C HIS A 41 -3.71 -26.96 -3.35
N HIS A 42 -3.25 -27.24 -2.12
CA HIS A 42 -2.79 -26.19 -1.20
C HIS A 42 -1.57 -25.48 -1.77
N ASP A 43 -0.60 -26.24 -2.26
CA ASP A 43 0.62 -25.68 -2.86
C ASP A 43 0.28 -24.79 -4.06
N MET A 44 -0.63 -25.24 -4.93
CA MET A 44 -1.12 -24.45 -6.06
C MET A 44 -1.83 -23.17 -5.60
N ILE A 45 -2.73 -23.25 -4.61
CA ILE A 45 -3.46 -22.09 -4.06
C ILE A 45 -2.48 -21.05 -3.50
N HIS A 46 -1.51 -21.48 -2.70
CA HIS A 46 -0.48 -20.61 -2.13
C HIS A 46 0.41 -19.99 -3.21
N GLN A 47 0.74 -20.75 -4.26
CA GLN A 47 1.51 -20.23 -5.40
C GLN A 47 0.73 -19.14 -6.13
N VAL A 48 -0.56 -19.35 -6.39
CA VAL A 48 -1.44 -18.32 -6.96
C VAL A 48 -1.48 -17.08 -6.07
N ARG A 49 -1.66 -17.22 -4.75
CA ARG A 49 -1.63 -16.10 -3.80
C ARG A 49 -0.34 -15.30 -3.88
N LYS A 50 0.82 -15.96 -3.93
CA LYS A 50 2.13 -15.30 -4.09
C LYS A 50 2.20 -14.47 -5.37
N THR A 51 1.69 -15.00 -6.49
CA THR A 51 1.67 -14.24 -7.74
C THR A 51 0.74 -13.04 -7.69
N ILE A 52 -0.42 -13.15 -7.02
CA ILE A 52 -1.36 -12.03 -6.83
C ILE A 52 -0.70 -10.93 -5.99
N LYS A 53 -0.02 -11.30 -4.91
CA LYS A 53 0.70 -10.36 -4.04
C LYS A 53 1.81 -9.63 -4.81
N SER A 54 2.58 -10.36 -5.61
CA SER A 54 3.67 -9.80 -6.42
C SER A 54 3.16 -8.88 -7.54
N ARG A 55 2.19 -9.34 -8.36
CA ARG A 55 1.72 -8.58 -9.53
C ARG A 55 0.85 -7.38 -9.18
N TYR A 56 -0.03 -7.51 -8.19
CA TYR A 56 -1.04 -6.50 -7.90
C TYR A 56 -0.78 -5.71 -6.60
N GLY A 57 0.22 -6.11 -5.82
CA GLY A 57 0.55 -5.48 -4.54
C GLY A 57 -0.53 -5.69 -3.46
N ILE A 58 -1.42 -6.66 -3.66
CA ILE A 58 -2.50 -6.99 -2.72
C ILE A 58 -1.92 -7.89 -1.62
N GLY A 59 -1.91 -7.44 -0.37
CA GLY A 59 -1.23 -8.13 0.75
C GLY A 59 0.20 -7.67 1.03
N VAL A 60 0.68 -6.62 0.35
CA VAL A 60 1.89 -5.92 0.75
C VAL A 60 1.47 -4.83 1.71
N SER A 61 1.83 -4.97 3.00
CA SER A 61 1.61 -3.91 3.97
C SER A 61 2.42 -2.70 3.52
N LYS A 62 1.76 -1.72 2.90
CA LYS A 62 2.41 -0.41 2.75
C LYS A 62 2.63 0.09 4.17
N PRO A 63 3.85 0.48 4.54
CA PRO A 63 4.03 1.17 5.80
C PRO A 63 3.06 2.34 5.75
N ARG A 64 2.05 2.33 6.64
CA ARG A 64 1.28 3.54 6.91
C ARG A 64 2.37 4.56 7.14
N LYS A 65 2.49 5.56 6.25
CA LYS A 65 3.30 6.74 6.56
C LYS A 65 2.60 7.34 7.76
N GLY A 66 3.00 6.88 8.94
CA GLY A 66 2.46 7.33 10.20
C GLY A 66 2.66 8.83 10.17
N LYS A 67 1.56 9.57 10.30
CA LYS A 67 1.68 10.99 10.56
C LYS A 67 2.56 11.08 11.80
N PHE A 68 3.73 11.70 11.69
CA PHE A 68 4.57 11.87 12.87
C PHE A 68 3.73 12.59 13.92
N VAL A 69 3.76 12.11 15.16
CA VAL A 69 3.12 12.81 16.28
C VAL A 69 3.67 14.24 16.30
N LYS A 70 2.79 15.24 16.37
CA LYS A 70 3.16 16.65 16.29
C LYS A 70 4.22 16.97 17.36
N GLY A 71 5.40 17.42 16.94
CA GLY A 71 6.51 17.76 17.83
C GLY A 71 7.45 16.62 18.23
N SER A 72 7.21 15.38 17.77
CA SER A 72 8.11 14.26 18.03
C SER A 72 9.50 14.46 17.42
N GLN A 73 10.52 13.81 17.99
CA GLN A 73 11.89 13.90 17.48
C GLN A 73 11.97 13.40 16.02
N ALA A 74 11.27 12.31 15.70
CA ALA A 74 11.16 11.79 14.34
C ALA A 74 10.56 12.81 13.36
N ALA A 75 9.59 13.64 13.79
CA ALA A 75 9.04 14.72 12.96
C ALA A 75 10.09 15.81 12.68
N LYS A 76 10.85 16.20 13.72
CA LYS A 76 11.91 17.20 13.62
C LYS A 76 13.02 16.73 12.70
N ASP A 77 13.46 15.49 12.85
CA ASP A 77 14.53 14.87 12.05
C ASP A 77 14.12 14.70 10.57
N HIS A 78 12.85 14.38 10.32
CA HIS A 78 12.32 14.35 8.96
C HIS A 78 12.32 15.75 8.32
N MET A 79 11.96 16.79 9.08
CA MET A 79 11.96 18.17 8.60
C MET A 79 13.37 18.73 8.40
N THR A 80 14.34 18.39 9.25
CA THR A 80 15.75 18.78 9.06
C THR A 80 16.32 18.12 7.80
N LYS A 81 16.02 16.84 7.56
CA LYS A 81 16.39 16.15 6.31
C LYS A 81 15.80 16.84 5.08
N LEU A 82 14.52 17.20 5.10
CA LEU A 82 13.90 17.95 4.00
C LEU A 82 14.54 19.32 3.77
N ARG A 83 14.88 20.05 4.85
CA ARG A 83 15.59 21.34 4.77
C ARG A 83 16.98 21.17 4.15
N ALA A 84 17.73 20.14 4.54
CA ALA A 84 19.04 19.83 3.96
C ALA A 84 18.93 19.52 2.47
N MET A 85 17.94 18.72 2.06
CA MET A 85 17.69 18.41 0.64
C MET A 85 17.29 19.65 -0.17
N ARG A 86 16.62 20.64 0.45
CA ARG A 86 16.29 21.92 -0.21
C ARG A 86 17.51 22.83 -0.35
N LYS A 87 18.44 22.83 0.61
CA LYS A 87 19.68 23.64 0.52
C LYS A 87 20.59 23.22 -0.64
N ASN A 88 20.57 21.95 -1.02
CA ASN A 88 21.39 21.43 -2.11
C ASN A 88 20.75 21.62 -3.51
N LYS A 89 19.57 22.23 -3.59
CA LYS A 89 18.95 22.65 -4.85
C LYS A 89 19.03 24.17 -4.94
N HIS A 90 19.86 24.69 -5.83
CA HIS A 90 19.77 26.08 -6.28
C HIS A 90 18.39 26.29 -6.93
N GLY A 91 17.43 26.75 -6.14
CA GLY A 91 16.04 26.87 -6.55
C GLY A 91 15.40 28.09 -5.90
N GLY A 92 15.68 29.25 -6.50
CA GLY A 92 14.85 30.46 -6.50
C GLY A 92 14.47 31.04 -5.14
N SER A 93 15.09 32.17 -4.80
CA SER A 93 14.49 33.10 -3.85
C SER A 93 13.09 33.47 -4.34
N PHE A 94 12.06 33.21 -3.53
CA PHE A 94 10.86 34.04 -3.61
C PHE A 94 11.25 35.41 -3.05
N THR A 95 11.64 36.32 -3.92
CA THR A 95 11.52 37.75 -3.64
C THR A 95 10.03 38.06 -3.55
N MET A 96 9.62 38.65 -2.42
CA MET A 96 8.28 39.23 -2.24
C MET A 96 8.04 40.37 -3.22
#